data_AF-A0A9E4J5T0-F1
#
_entry.id   AF-A0A9E4J5T0-F1
#
_cell.length_a   1.000
_cell.length_b   1.000
_cell.length_c   1.000
_cell.angle_alpha   90.00
_cell.angle_beta   90.00
_cell.angle_gamma   90.00
#
_symmetry.space_group_name_H-M   'P 1'
#
loop_
_entity.id
_entity.type
_entity.pdbx_description
1 polymer ?
#
loop_
_entity_poly.entity_id
_entity_poly.type
_entity_poly.pdbx_seq_one_letter_code
_entity_poly.pdbx_strand_id
1 'polypeptide(L)'
;GELSDGHLKWTDGMLYPVLHRLERLGYVEARWATADTGRRRRYYRITKAGRERLKTQQRQWQVVDATLRGIWRLSSTVVDAGQAPPQGRLAPAW
;
A
#
# COMPACT_ATOMS: atom_id res chain seq x y z
N GLY A 1 -6.81 2.78 9.46
CA GLY A 1 -8.00 3.59 9.16
C GLY A 1 -7.54 4.93 8.67
N GLU A 2 -7.04 5.77 9.59
CA GLU A 2 -6.64 7.15 9.27
C GLU A 2 -5.37 7.25 8.42
N LEU A 3 -4.32 6.44 8.67
CA LEU A 3 -3.09 6.45 7.86
C LEU A 3 -3.26 5.91 6.43
N SER A 4 -4.33 5.16 6.19
CA SER A 4 -4.66 4.59 4.89
C SER A 4 -5.80 5.33 4.20
N ASP A 5 -6.25 6.47 4.75
CA ASP A 5 -7.41 7.23 4.28
C ASP A 5 -8.65 6.35 3.99
N GLY A 6 -8.86 5.34 4.83
CA GLY A 6 -9.94 4.36 4.67
C GLY A 6 -9.72 3.28 3.59
N HIS A 7 -8.70 3.38 2.74
CA HIS A 7 -8.38 2.38 1.70
C HIS A 7 -7.95 1.03 2.28
N LEU A 8 -7.51 1.01 3.53
CA LEU A 8 -7.16 -0.22 4.25
C LEU A 8 -8.01 -0.37 5.51
N LYS A 9 -9.02 -1.24 5.43
CA LYS A 9 -9.85 -1.66 6.56
C LYS A 9 -9.18 -2.85 7.26
N TRP A 10 -8.62 -2.61 8.43
CA TRP A 10 -8.14 -3.66 9.30
C TRP A 10 -9.29 -4.12 10.20
N THR A 11 -9.60 -5.41 10.18
CA THR A 11 -10.43 -6.03 11.22
C THR A 11 -9.54 -6.52 12.35
N ASP A 12 -10.05 -6.50 13.57
CA ASP A 12 -9.31 -6.93 14.77
C ASP A 12 -8.82 -8.40 14.62
N GLY A 13 -9.61 -9.24 13.92
CA GLY A 13 -9.26 -10.61 13.58
C GLY A 13 -8.07 -10.78 12.62
N MET A 14 -7.69 -9.75 11.84
CA MET A 14 -6.53 -9.81 10.96
C MET A 14 -5.24 -9.27 11.60
N LEU A 15 -5.35 -8.42 12.62
CA LEU A 15 -4.19 -7.79 13.24
C LEU A 15 -3.35 -8.79 14.04
N TYR A 16 -3.99 -9.60 14.89
CA TYR A 16 -3.26 -10.54 15.76
C TYR A 16 -2.49 -11.62 14.99
N PRO A 17 -3.05 -12.28 13.95
CA PRO A 17 -2.28 -13.24 13.14
C PRO A 17 -1.04 -12.62 12.49
N VAL A 18 -1.13 -11.37 12.02
CA VAL A 18 -0.01 -10.64 11.43
C VAL A 18 1.05 -10.35 12.49
N LEU A 19 0.66 -9.83 13.67
CA LEU A 19 1.58 -9.56 14.76
C LEU A 19 2.30 -10.83 15.24
N HIS A 20 1.58 -11.93 15.40
CA HIS A 20 2.17 -13.22 15.77
C HIS A 20 3.16 -13.73 14.71
N ARG A 21 2.84 -13.56 13.43
CA ARG A 21 3.77 -13.91 12.36
C ARG A 21 5.03 -13.05 12.41
N LEU A 22 4.89 -11.74 12.59
CA LEU A 22 6.03 -10.82 12.68
C LEU A 22 6.89 -11.11 13.92
N GLU A 23 6.27 -11.49 15.03
CA GLU A 23 6.96 -11.89 16.27
C GLU A 23 7.74 -13.18 16.05
N ARG A 24 7.12 -14.21 15.46
CA ARG A 24 7.79 -15.49 15.12
C ARG A 24 8.96 -15.31 14.15
N LEU A 25 8.91 -14.32 13.27
CA LEU A 25 9.99 -13.97 12.35
C LEU A 25 11.07 -13.07 13.00
N GLY A 26 10.91 -12.68 14.27
CA GLY A 26 11.83 -11.80 14.99
C GLY A 26 11.80 -10.33 14.50
N TYR A 27 10.78 -9.94 13.73
CA TYR A 27 10.65 -8.58 13.20
C TYR A 27 9.98 -7.63 14.18
N VAL A 28 9.16 -8.15 15.10
CA VAL A 28 8.66 -7.42 16.26
C VAL A 28 8.96 -8.21 17.53
N GLU A 29 9.07 -7.52 18.64
CA GLU A 29 9.09 -8.09 19.98
C GLU A 29 7.82 -7.69 20.72
N ALA A 30 7.33 -8.55 21.61
CA ALA A 30 6.18 -8.26 22.44
C ALA A 30 6.55 -8.25 23.93
N ARG A 31 6.07 -7.25 24.65
CA ARG A 31 6.21 -7.14 26.11
C ARG A 31 4.86 -6.99 26.77
N TRP A 32 4.63 -7.73 27.85
CA TRP A 32 3.51 -7.45 28.74
C TRP A 32 3.87 -6.26 29.61
N ALA A 33 3.00 -5.27 29.68
CA ALA A 33 3.12 -4.20 30.66
C ALA A 33 1.78 -3.95 31.33
N THR A 34 1.84 -3.62 32.62
CA THR A 34 0.68 -3.18 33.38
C THR A 34 0.43 -1.73 33.02
N ALA A 35 -0.77 -1.42 32.51
CA ALA A 35 -1.19 -0.03 32.35
C ALA A 35 -1.46 0.58 33.74
N ASP A 36 -1.45 1.90 33.85
CA ASP A 36 -1.75 2.62 35.11
C ASP A 36 -3.12 2.25 35.71
N THR A 37 -4.02 1.71 34.88
CA THR A 37 -5.34 1.20 35.26
C THR A 37 -5.32 -0.24 35.81
N GLY A 38 -4.14 -0.85 36.00
CA GLY A 38 -3.98 -2.23 36.47
C GLY A 38 -4.22 -3.32 35.41
N ARG A 39 -4.76 -2.98 34.24
CA ARG A 39 -5.01 -3.95 33.16
C ARG A 39 -3.72 -4.27 32.39
N ARG A 40 -3.39 -5.55 32.25
CA ARG A 40 -2.25 -6.01 31.44
C ARG A 40 -2.52 -5.77 29.96
N ARG A 41 -1.57 -5.14 29.27
CA ARG A 41 -1.57 -4.92 27.82
C ARG A 41 -0.30 -5.49 27.21
N ARG A 42 -0.41 -6.06 26.00
CA ARG A 42 0.74 -6.54 25.23
C ARG A 42 1.17 -5.44 24.26
N TYR A 43 2.37 -4.90 24.47
CA TYR A 43 2.95 -3.87 23.63
C TYR A 43 3.93 -4.50 22.65
N TYR A 44 3.86 -4.08 21.40
CA TYR A 44 4.75 -4.57 20.34
C TYR A 44 5.72 -3.47 19.93
N ARG A 45 6.98 -3.83 19.67
CA ARG A 45 8.01 -2.92 19.15
C ARG A 45 8.70 -3.55 17.95
N ILE A 46 8.95 -2.78 16.91
CA ILE A 46 9.74 -3.24 15.76
C ILE A 46 11.21 -3.43 16.17
N THR A 47 11.79 -4.58 15.80
CA THR A 47 13.19 -4.89 16.08
C THR A 47 14.10 -4.24 15.04
N LYS A 48 15.44 -4.31 15.26
CA LYS A 48 16.41 -3.91 14.23
C LYS A 48 16.24 -4.75 12.96
N ALA A 49 16.09 -6.06 13.08
CA ALA A 49 15.86 -6.96 11.95
C ALA A 49 14.55 -6.62 11.21
N GLY A 50 13.47 -6.29 11.96
CA GLY A 50 12.21 -5.86 11.39
C GLY A 50 12.32 -4.58 10.58
N ARG A 51 13.10 -3.59 11.05
CA ARG A 51 13.35 -2.35 10.30
C ARG A 51 14.11 -2.60 9.01
N GLU A 52 15.14 -3.45 9.02
CA GLU A 52 15.87 -3.79 7.79
C GLU A 52 14.99 -4.56 6.80
N ARG A 53 14.17 -5.52 7.30
CA ARG A 53 13.21 -6.21 6.44
C ARG A 53 12.20 -5.25 5.82
N LEU A 54 11.68 -4.31 6.60
CA LEU A 54 10.73 -3.31 6.14
C LEU A 54 11.34 -2.43 5.03
N LYS A 55 12.59 -1.98 5.18
CA LYS A 55 13.30 -1.23 4.11
C LYS A 55 13.39 -2.05 2.81
N THR A 56 13.75 -3.33 2.91
CA THR A 56 13.83 -4.21 1.74
C THR A 56 12.47 -4.36 1.06
N GLN A 57 11.40 -4.60 1.83
CA GLN A 57 10.05 -4.69 1.28
C GLN A 57 9.58 -3.39 0.63
N GLN A 58 9.89 -2.23 1.22
CA GLN A 58 9.57 -0.93 0.60
C GLN A 58 10.26 -0.76 -0.75
N ARG A 59 11.55 -1.11 -0.86
CA ARG A 59 12.27 -1.05 -2.14
C ARG A 59 11.65 -1.98 -3.18
N GLN A 60 11.28 -3.19 -2.80
CA GLN A 60 10.60 -4.13 -3.69
C GLN A 60 9.26 -3.57 -4.18
N TRP A 61 8.48 -2.97 -3.27
CA TRP A 61 7.21 -2.36 -3.62
C TRP A 61 7.37 -1.18 -4.58
N GLN A 62 8.37 -0.32 -4.36
CA GLN A 62 8.67 0.80 -5.26
C GLN A 62 8.98 0.34 -6.69
N VAL A 63 9.69 -0.79 -6.85
CA VAL A 63 9.98 -1.36 -8.17
C VAL A 63 8.71 -1.83 -8.87
N VAL A 64 7.84 -2.56 -8.15
CA VAL A 64 6.55 -3.03 -8.69
C VAL A 64 5.68 -1.85 -9.11
N ASP A 65 5.53 -0.87 -8.22
CA ASP A 65 4.75 0.34 -8.42
C ASP A 65 5.27 1.18 -9.61
N ALA A 66 6.59 1.36 -9.73
CA ALA A 66 7.20 2.02 -10.88
C ALA A 66 6.94 1.27 -12.21
N THR A 67 7.04 -0.06 -12.19
CA THR A 67 6.79 -0.91 -13.37
C THR A 67 5.34 -0.78 -13.83
N LEU A 68 4.38 -0.89 -12.90
CA LEU A 68 2.96 -0.76 -13.21
C LEU A 68 2.61 0.63 -13.75
N ARG A 69 3.16 1.69 -13.15
CA ARG A 69 3.01 3.07 -13.66
C ARG A 69 3.56 3.24 -15.07
N GLY A 70 4.67 2.57 -15.39
CA GLY A 70 5.22 2.55 -16.74
C GLY A 70 4.25 1.91 -17.74
N ILE A 71 3.73 0.72 -17.41
CA ILE A 71 2.77 -0.01 -18.24
C ILE A 71 1.49 0.82 -18.47
N TRP A 72 0.92 1.41 -17.41
CA TRP A 72 -0.28 2.23 -17.53
C TRP A 72 -0.09 3.42 -18.48
N ARG A 73 1.08 4.07 -18.45
CA ARG A 73 1.39 5.19 -19.34
C ARG A 73 1.48 4.78 -20.82
N LEU A 74 2.06 3.61 -21.09
CA LEU A 74 2.14 3.07 -22.45
C LEU A 74 0.76 2.69 -22.99
N SER A 75 -0.14 2.19 -22.12
CA SER A 75 -1.51 1.88 -22.52
C SER A 75 -2.37 3.12 -22.76
N SER A 76 -2.17 4.22 -22.02
CA SER A 76 -2.98 5.43 -22.19
C SER A 76 -2.68 6.18 -23.50
N THR A 77 -1.44 6.13 -24.01
CA THR A 77 -1.08 6.78 -25.28
C THR A 77 -1.69 6.14 -26.51
N VAL A 78 -2.03 4.85 -26.44
CA VAL A 78 -2.64 4.12 -27.58
C VAL A 78 -4.15 4.44 -27.70
N VAL A 79 -4.81 4.79 -26.59
CA VAL A 79 -6.25 5.10 -26.59
C VAL A 79 -6.54 6.50 -27.14
N ASP A 80 -5.68 7.50 -26.86
CA ASP A 80 -5.87 8.86 -27.35
C ASP A 80 -5.60 9.02 -28.86
N ALA A 81 -4.69 8.22 -29.44
CA ALA A 81 -4.39 8.29 -30.87
C ALA A 81 -5.55 7.83 -31.78
N GLY A 82 -6.55 7.13 -31.22
CA GLY A 82 -7.75 6.68 -31.92
C GLY A 82 -8.94 7.64 -31.87
N GLN A 83 -8.83 8.78 -31.18
CA GLN A 83 -9.95 9.68 -30.90
C GLN A 83 -9.68 11.13 -31.36
N ALA A 84 -9.18 11.30 -32.57
CA ALA A 84 -9.24 12.60 -33.24
C ALA A 84 -10.68 12.85 -33.74
N PRO A 85 -11.34 13.97 -33.38
CA PRO A 85 -12.65 14.29 -33.93
C PRO A 85 -12.52 14.51 -35.46
N PRO A 86 -13.48 14.06 -36.28
CA PRO A 86 -13.46 14.35 -37.71
C PRO A 86 -13.55 15.86 -37.91
N GLN A 87 -12.46 16.44 -38.42
CA GLN A 87 -12.37 17.84 -38.85
C GLN A 87 -13.56 18.18 -39.75
N GLY A 88 -14.23 19.27 -39.43
CA GLY A 88 -15.46 19.72 -40.06
C GLY A 88 -15.36 19.74 -41.58
N ARG A 89 -16.30 19.04 -42.22
CA ARG A 89 -16.65 19.33 -43.61
C ARG A 89 -17.66 20.46 -43.59
N LEU A 90 -17.18 21.68 -43.82
CA LEU A 90 -18.01 22.78 -44.31
C LEU A 90 -18.69 22.29 -45.59
N ALA A 91 -20.01 22.04 -45.53
CA ALA A 91 -20.82 21.92 -46.73
C ALA A 91 -21.14 23.34 -47.22
N PRO A 92 -20.89 23.69 -48.49
CA PRO A 92 -21.27 24.99 -49.00
C PRO A 92 -22.80 25.06 -49.05
N ALA A 93 -23.35 26.17 -48.56
CA ALA A 93 -24.74 26.52 -48.74
C ALA A 93 -24.97 26.91 -50.21
N TRP A 94 -25.63 26.03 -50.95
CA TRP A 94 -26.53 26.37 -52.04
C TRP A 94 -27.61 25.29 -52.12
#